data_AF-A0A940ZVD8-F1
#
_entry.id   AF-A0A940ZVD8-F1
#
_cell.length_a   1.000
_cell.length_b   1.000
_cell.length_c   1.000
_cell.angle_alpha   90.00
_cell.angle_beta   90.00
_cell.angle_gamma   90.00
#
_symmetry.space_group_name_H-M   'P 1'
#
loop_
_entity.id
_entity.type
_entity.pdbx_description
1 polymer ?
#
loop_
_entity_poly.entity_id
_entity_poly.type
_entity_poly.pdbx_seq_one_letter_code
_entity_poly.pdbx_strand_id
1 'polypeptide(L)'
;RRIEDGHPSTIDMIDNGTVKLLINTENSNSNDDREGFKLRRHAIEHGIATITSLDTLLAVVECLEQDLHPSDLQPYEIRVFADIVAKTRNNCLPMNEMPSQNDMLRK
;
A
#
# COMPACT_ATOMS: atom_id res chain seq x y z
N ARG A 1 1.34 6.83 -18.22
CA ARG A 1 0.20 6.84 -19.17
C ARG A 1 -0.96 7.50 -18.44
N ARG A 2 -1.62 8.48 -19.06
CA ARG A 2 -2.85 9.04 -18.47
C ARG A 2 -3.98 8.01 -18.62
N ILE A 3 -5.02 8.17 -17.82
CA ILE A 3 -6.15 7.25 -17.72
C ILE A 3 -6.80 6.94 -19.09
N GLU A 4 -6.80 7.93 -19.98
CA GLU A 4 -7.48 7.91 -21.28
C GLU A 4 -6.52 7.87 -22.49
N ASP A 5 -5.20 7.89 -22.25
CA ASP A 5 -4.21 8.01 -23.33
C ASP A 5 -3.82 6.64 -23.92
N GLY A 6 -4.31 6.37 -25.13
CA GLY A 6 -3.93 5.21 -25.96
C GLY A 6 -4.76 3.97 -25.67
N HIS A 7 -5.01 3.16 -26.71
CA HIS A 7 -5.77 1.91 -26.59
C HIS A 7 -4.86 0.66 -26.54
N PRO A 8 -5.15 -0.31 -25.67
CA PRO A 8 -6.14 -0.24 -24.59
C PRO A 8 -5.68 0.73 -23.48
N SER A 9 -6.63 1.51 -22.99
CA SER A 9 -6.43 2.44 -21.86
C SER A 9 -6.35 1.66 -20.54
N THR A 10 -5.88 2.30 -19.46
CA THR A 10 -5.87 1.65 -18.14
C THR A 10 -7.30 1.27 -17.69
N ILE A 11 -8.29 2.09 -18.04
CA ILE A 11 -9.71 1.77 -17.79
C ILE A 11 -10.11 0.52 -18.59
N ASP A 12 -9.79 0.47 -19.88
CA ASP A 12 -10.12 -0.69 -20.74
C ASP A 12 -9.51 -1.98 -20.17
N MET A 13 -8.29 -1.89 -19.62
CA MET A 13 -7.62 -3.04 -19.01
C MET A 13 -8.26 -3.48 -17.69
N ILE A 14 -8.83 -2.56 -16.92
CA ILE A 14 -9.60 -2.87 -15.69
C ILE A 14 -10.94 -3.50 -16.09
N ASP A 15 -11.67 -2.91 -17.03
CA ASP A 15 -12.99 -3.38 -17.49
C ASP A 15 -12.93 -4.78 -18.08
N ASN A 16 -11.89 -5.07 -18.86
CA ASN A 16 -11.66 -6.39 -19.43
C ASN A 16 -11.09 -7.39 -18.42
N GLY A 17 -10.82 -6.97 -17.18
CA GLY A 17 -10.22 -7.81 -16.14
C GLY A 17 -8.79 -8.25 -16.42
N THR A 18 -8.09 -7.59 -17.34
CA THR A 18 -6.69 -7.85 -17.70
C THR A 18 -5.75 -7.48 -16.55
N VAL A 19 -6.08 -6.42 -15.81
CA VAL A 19 -5.36 -6.01 -14.59
C VAL A 19 -6.00 -6.66 -13.38
N LYS A 20 -5.17 -7.18 -12.46
CA LYS A 20 -5.60 -7.81 -11.20
C LYS A 20 -5.16 -7.07 -9.94
N LEU A 21 -4.22 -6.12 -10.09
CA LEU A 21 -3.70 -5.30 -9.02
C LEU A 21 -3.41 -3.88 -9.56
N LEU A 22 -3.95 -2.87 -8.88
CA LEU A 22 -3.62 -1.47 -9.10
C LEU A 22 -2.64 -1.00 -8.01
N ILE A 23 -1.50 -0.45 -8.41
CA ILE A 23 -0.58 0.25 -7.50
C ILE A 23 -0.65 1.72 -7.86
N ASN A 24 -1.20 2.54 -6.96
CA ASN A 24 -1.36 3.97 -7.16
C ASN A 24 -0.96 4.73 -5.89
N THR A 25 0.28 5.19 -5.84
CA THR A 25 0.79 6.06 -4.76
C THR A 25 0.39 7.51 -5.03
N GLU A 26 -0.07 8.23 -4.01
CA GLU A 26 -0.35 9.65 -4.15
C GLU A 26 0.96 10.43 -4.31
N ASN A 27 1.02 11.30 -5.31
CA ASN A 27 2.05 12.33 -5.41
C ASN A 27 1.39 13.66 -5.07
N SER A 28 2.02 14.46 -4.20
CA SER A 28 1.51 15.71 -3.62
C SER A 28 1.17 16.86 -4.60
N ASN A 29 1.05 16.58 -5.90
CA ASN A 29 0.66 17.53 -6.91
C ASN A 29 -0.87 17.51 -7.06
N SER A 30 -1.51 18.53 -6.48
CA SER A 30 -2.96 18.67 -6.30
C SER A 30 -3.86 18.50 -7.54
N ASN A 31 -3.31 18.54 -8.75
CA ASN A 31 -4.07 18.32 -9.98
C ASN A 31 -4.21 16.84 -10.34
N ASP A 32 -3.27 15.99 -9.93
CA ASP A 32 -3.25 14.55 -10.25
C ASP A 32 -4.15 13.74 -9.30
N ASP A 33 -4.46 14.29 -8.12
CA ASP A 33 -5.28 13.64 -7.09
C ASP A 33 -6.69 13.29 -7.59
N ARG A 34 -7.28 14.12 -8.48
CA ARG A 34 -8.62 13.87 -9.03
C ARG A 34 -8.62 12.70 -10.02
N GLU A 35 -7.60 12.61 -10.87
CA GLU A 35 -7.46 11.50 -11.82
C GLU A 35 -7.15 10.21 -11.04
N GLY A 36 -6.19 10.25 -10.12
CA GLY A 36 -5.86 9.12 -9.24
C GLY A 36 -7.05 8.61 -8.44
N PHE A 37 -7.87 9.51 -7.88
CA PHE A 37 -9.10 9.12 -7.17
C PHE A 37 -10.09 8.39 -8.08
N LYS A 38 -10.34 8.89 -9.29
CA LYS A 38 -11.22 8.22 -10.26
C LYS A 38 -10.72 6.82 -10.60
N LEU A 39 -9.42 6.68 -10.85
CA LEU A 39 -8.82 5.39 -11.17
C LEU A 39 -8.94 4.39 -10.02
N ARG A 40 -8.64 4.83 -8.80
CA ARG A 40 -8.78 3.99 -7.59
C ARG A 40 -10.22 3.55 -7.37
N ARG A 41 -11.17 4.48 -7.50
CA ARG A 41 -12.60 4.18 -7.38
C ARG A 41 -13.03 3.15 -8.43
N HIS A 42 -12.64 3.36 -9.68
CA HIS A 42 -12.97 2.46 -10.79
C HIS A 42 -12.43 1.05 -10.57
N ALA A 43 -11.16 0.92 -10.17
CA ALA A 43 -10.55 -0.37 -9.84
C ALA A 43 -11.28 -1.08 -8.68
N ILE A 44 -11.58 -0.37 -7.60
CA ILE A 44 -12.29 -0.93 -6.43
C ILE A 44 -13.70 -1.41 -6.81
N GLU A 45 -14.45 -0.62 -7.58
CA GLU A 45 -15.81 -0.97 -8.04
C GLU A 45 -15.80 -2.22 -8.94
N HIS A 46 -14.67 -2.53 -9.61
CA HIS A 46 -14.47 -3.73 -10.42
C HIS A 46 -13.79 -4.90 -9.66
N GLY A 47 -13.62 -4.79 -8.34
CA GLY A 47 -13.03 -5.84 -7.51
C GLY A 47 -11.51 -6.03 -7.73
N ILE A 48 -10.82 -5.04 -8.28
CA ILE A 48 -9.37 -5.05 -8.45
C ILE A 48 -8.70 -4.58 -7.16
N ALA A 49 -7.80 -5.41 -6.63
CA ALA A 49 -7.01 -5.06 -5.45
C ALA A 49 -6.24 -3.75 -5.71
N THR A 50 -6.25 -2.82 -4.75
CA THR A 50 -5.64 -1.50 -4.93
C THR A 50 -4.72 -1.19 -3.75
N ILE A 51 -3.44 -0.93 -4.03
CA ILE A 51 -2.41 -0.55 -3.05
C ILE A 51 -2.05 0.92 -3.24
N THR A 52 -2.12 1.71 -2.15
CA THR A 52 -1.88 3.16 -2.18
C THR A 52 -0.65 3.62 -1.40
N SER A 53 0.07 2.70 -0.75
CA SER A 53 1.32 2.97 -0.04
C SER A 53 2.42 2.02 -0.51
N LEU A 54 3.63 2.54 -0.67
CA LEU A 54 4.80 1.71 -0.98
C LEU A 54 5.15 0.78 0.18
N ASP A 55 4.91 1.17 1.43
CA ASP A 55 5.18 0.32 2.60
C ASP A 55 4.29 -0.92 2.59
N THR A 56 3.01 -0.74 2.23
CA THR A 56 2.08 -1.87 2.05
C THR A 56 2.49 -2.74 0.86
N LEU A 57 2.96 -2.14 -0.24
CA LEU A 57 3.45 -2.91 -1.37
C LEU A 57 4.65 -3.79 -0.97
N LEU A 58 5.60 -3.23 -0.23
CA LEU A 58 6.77 -3.96 0.26
C LEU A 58 6.35 -5.14 1.15
N ALA A 59 5.45 -4.90 2.11
CA ALA A 59 4.93 -5.98 2.97
C ALA A 59 4.23 -7.09 2.16
N VAL A 60 3.47 -6.73 1.12
CA VAL A 60 2.84 -7.72 0.23
C VAL A 60 3.90 -8.53 -0.53
N VAL A 61 4.94 -7.88 -1.05
CA VAL A 61 6.04 -8.57 -1.74
C VAL A 61 6.76 -9.51 -0.78
N GLU A 62 7.11 -9.07 0.43
CA GLU A 62 7.76 -9.90 1.44
C GLU A 62 6.92 -11.14 1.79
N CYS A 63 5.59 -10.97 1.95
CA CYS A 63 4.69 -12.09 2.19
C CYS A 63 4.68 -13.10 1.02
N LEU A 64 4.71 -12.61 -0.22
CA LEU A 64 4.73 -13.46 -1.42
C LEU A 64 6.07 -14.18 -1.60
N GLU A 65 7.19 -13.50 -1.33
CA GLU A 65 8.54 -14.08 -1.41
C GLU A 65 8.77 -15.16 -0.34
N GLN A 66 8.15 -15.00 0.84
CA GLN A 66 8.22 -15.96 1.94
C GLN A 66 7.15 -17.06 1.87
N ASP A 67 6.27 -17.03 0.86
CA ASP A 67 5.13 -17.97 0.72
C ASP A 67 4.26 -18.04 1.98
N LEU A 68 4.01 -16.89 2.62
CA LEU A 68 3.24 -16.83 3.87
C LEU A 68 1.77 -17.13 3.63
N HIS A 69 1.28 -18.14 4.33
CA HIS A 69 -0.13 -18.50 4.40
C HIS A 69 -0.77 -18.05 5.73
N PRO A 70 -2.10 -17.90 5.79
CA PRO A 70 -2.80 -17.59 7.03
C PRO A 70 -2.53 -18.59 8.16
N SER A 71 -2.17 -19.84 7.84
CA SER A 71 -1.76 -20.86 8.80
C SER A 71 -0.43 -20.57 9.49
N ASP A 72 0.43 -19.76 8.88
CA ASP A 72 1.74 -19.39 9.43
C ASP A 72 1.61 -18.24 10.42
N LEU A 73 0.47 -17.57 10.43
CA LEU A 73 0.18 -16.46 11.33
C LEU A 73 -0.38 -16.97 12.66
N GLN A 74 0.04 -16.34 13.75
CA GLN A 74 -0.54 -16.57 15.08
C GLN A 74 -1.58 -15.47 15.37
N PRO A 75 -2.87 -15.81 15.46
CA PRO A 75 -3.89 -14.83 15.82
C PRO A 75 -3.74 -14.43 17.28
N TYR A 76 -3.71 -13.12 17.52
CA TYR A 76 -3.74 -12.56 18.87
C TYR A 76 -5.07 -11.86 19.11
N GLU A 77 -5.61 -12.03 20.32
CA GLU A 77 -6.73 -11.19 20.74
C GLU A 77 -6.30 -9.73 20.86
N ILE A 78 -7.17 -8.80 20.48
CA ILE A 78 -6.90 -7.36 20.56
C ILE A 78 -6.53 -6.90 21.99
N ARG A 79 -7.05 -7.58 23.02
CA ARG A 79 -6.73 -7.31 24.44
C ARG A 79 -5.25 -7.52 24.76
N VAL A 80 -4.61 -8.45 24.07
CA VAL A 80 -3.20 -8.81 24.25
C VAL A 80 -2.28 -7.86 23.49
N PHE A 81 -2.81 -7.08 22.55
CA PHE A 81 -2.03 -6.16 21.72
C PHE A 81 -1.25 -5.14 22.56
N ALA A 82 -1.86 -4.59 23.61
CA ALA A 82 -1.19 -3.65 24.50
C ALA A 82 0.07 -4.25 25.16
N ASP A 83 -0.02 -5.51 25.61
CA ASP A 83 1.09 -6.23 26.23
C ASP A 83 2.19 -6.58 25.22
N ILE A 84 1.80 -6.95 23.99
CA ILE A 84 2.75 -7.20 22.89
C ILE A 84 3.52 -5.91 22.58
N VAL A 85 2.82 -4.80 22.35
CA VAL A 85 3.42 -3.49 22.07
C VAL A 85 4.32 -3.04 23.22
N ALA A 86 3.88 -3.22 24.47
CA ALA A 86 4.70 -2.87 25.64
C ALA A 86 6.01 -3.67 25.72
N LYS A 87 6.00 -4.94 25.31
CA LYS A 87 7.18 -5.83 25.29
C LYS A 87 8.08 -5.60 24.07
N THR A 88 7.54 -5.15 22.94
CA THR A 88 8.30 -4.85 21.71
C THR A 88 8.82 -3.43 21.66
N ARG A 89 8.49 -2.58 22.64
CA ARG A 89 9.08 -1.25 22.86
C ARG A 89 10.57 -1.36 23.26
N ASN A 90 11.40 -1.75 22.30
CA ASN A 90 12.82 -1.41 22.28
C ASN A 90 13.07 -0.02 21.67
N ASN A 91 12.03 0.79 21.41
CA ASN A 91 12.15 2.13 20.80
C ASN A 91 12.92 2.16 19.46
N CYS A 92 13.15 1.02 18.82
CA CYS A 92 13.76 0.95 17.50
C CYS A 92 12.63 0.94 16.48
N LEU A 93 12.47 2.06 15.76
CA LEU A 93 11.70 2.08 14.53
C LEU A 93 12.37 1.12 13.53
N PRO A 94 11.61 0.33 12.76
CA PRO A 94 12.20 -0.40 11.64
C PRO A 94 12.85 0.61 10.68
N MET A 95 13.91 0.20 9.99
CA MET A 95 14.80 1.12 9.25
C MET A 95 14.06 2.01 8.23
N ASN A 96 12.96 1.51 7.67
CA ASN A 96 12.09 2.22 6.73
C ASN A 96 11.17 3.27 7.40
N GLU A 97 10.87 3.11 8.68
CA GLU A 97 10.09 4.07 9.49
C GLU A 97 10.98 5.00 10.32
N MET A 98 12.29 4.76 10.35
CA MET A 98 13.22 5.70 10.97
C MET A 98 13.12 7.05 10.25
N PRO A 99 12.91 8.16 10.96
CA PRO A 99 12.94 9.47 10.32
C PRO A 99 14.28 9.62 9.61
N SER A 100 14.23 9.98 8.33
CA SER A 100 15.44 10.34 7.57
C SER A 100 16.28 11.24 8.46
N GLN A 101 17.57 10.92 8.66
CA GLN A 101 18.50 11.78 9.39
C GLN A 101 18.61 13.11 8.65
N ASN A 102 17.68 14.00 8.92
CA ASN A 102 17.60 15.32 8.33
C ASN A 102 17.81 16.28 9.50
N ASP A 103 19.07 16.70 9.67
CA ASP A 103 19.52 17.55 10.78
C ASP A 103 18.81 18.91 10.84
N MET A 104 18.01 19.25 9.83
CA MET A 104 17.21 20.47 9.73
C MET A 104 15.89 20.46 10.54
N LEU A 105 15.48 19.33 11.14
CA LEU A 105 14.24 19.23 11.93
C LEU A 105 14.48 19.00 13.43
N ARG A 106 15.64 19.40 13.97
CA ARG A 106 15.80 19.59 15.42
C ARG A 106 15.21 20.96 15.79
N LYS A 107 14.12 20.96 16.56
CA LYS A 107 13.64 22.16 17.26
C LYS A 107 14.67 22.61 18.29
#